data_AF-A0A1I3VEK4-F1
#
_entry.id   AF-A0A1I3VEK4-F1
#
_cell.length_a   1.000
_cell.length_b   1.000
_cell.length_c   1.000
_cell.angle_alpha   90.00
_cell.angle_beta   90.00
_cell.angle_gamma   90.00
#
_symmetry.space_group_name_H-M   'P 1'
#
loop_
_entity.id
_entity.type
_entity.pdbx_description
1 polymer ?
#
loop_
_entity_poly.entity_id
_entity_poly.type
_entity_poly.pdbx_seq_one_letter_code
_entity_poly.pdbx_strand_id
1 'polypeptide(L)'
;MPLFRAMILAVAASAVLVPPLVAAEHQHVATTGDIRIVHAWARAAAAGSDTLVFMDIENKGAADRLLAAESEKASRAEIVGITMQDGNSGAMPLGPVDIAAGETLLDPGGMAIALRGLTGDLMKGEDFGLTLQFEKAGAVELDVEIEASDAMQHSHAGHAH
;
A
#
# COMPACT_ATOMS: atom_id res chain seq x y z
N MET A 1 21.61 73.63 -24.33
CA MET A 1 20.53 72.63 -24.16
C MET A 1 21.15 71.24 -24.16
N PRO A 2 20.95 70.42 -23.12
CA PRO A 2 21.65 69.15 -22.94
C PRO A 2 21.01 68.05 -23.81
N LEU A 3 21.85 67.28 -24.52
CA LEU A 3 21.44 66.08 -25.24
C LEU A 3 21.84 64.85 -24.42
N PHE A 4 20.88 63.94 -24.30
CA PHE A 4 20.80 62.87 -23.33
C PHE A 4 21.78 61.71 -23.60
N ARG A 5 22.41 61.21 -22.53
CA ARG A 5 23.16 59.94 -22.48
C ARG A 5 22.18 58.77 -22.59
N ALA A 6 22.34 57.92 -23.61
CA ALA A 6 21.65 56.63 -23.70
C ALA A 6 22.45 55.57 -22.91
N MET A 7 21.91 55.16 -21.77
CA MET A 7 22.41 54.06 -20.95
C MET A 7 21.67 52.79 -21.37
N ILE A 8 22.36 51.86 -22.03
CA ILE A 8 21.81 50.55 -22.38
C ILE A 8 21.87 49.68 -21.12
N LEU A 9 20.73 49.44 -20.49
CA LEU A 9 20.57 48.50 -19.38
C LEU A 9 20.33 47.11 -19.97
N ALA A 10 21.34 46.24 -19.93
CA ALA A 10 21.19 44.83 -20.28
C ALA A 10 20.54 44.08 -19.10
N VAL A 11 19.28 43.69 -19.24
CA VAL A 11 18.59 42.81 -18.28
C VAL A 11 18.92 41.36 -18.65
N ALA A 12 19.76 40.71 -17.85
CA ALA A 12 20.03 39.28 -17.96
C ALA A 12 18.84 38.49 -17.39
N ALA A 13 18.07 37.84 -18.27
CA ALA A 13 16.99 36.94 -17.88
C ALA A 13 17.59 35.62 -17.37
N SER A 14 17.58 35.41 -16.05
CA SER A 14 17.91 34.11 -15.46
C SER A 14 16.73 33.16 -15.66
N ALA A 15 16.88 32.18 -16.54
CA ALA A 15 15.92 31.10 -16.69
C ALA A 15 16.02 30.18 -15.47
N VAL A 16 15.03 30.26 -14.58
CA VAL A 16 14.85 29.27 -13.50
C VAL A 16 14.40 27.98 -14.16
N LEU A 17 15.31 27.01 -14.23
CA LEU A 17 15.01 25.64 -14.64
C LEU A 17 14.20 25.00 -13.51
N VAL A 18 12.87 25.04 -13.61
CA VAL A 18 11.99 24.27 -12.73
C VAL A 18 12.13 22.80 -13.17
N PRO A 19 12.68 21.89 -12.35
CA PRO A 19 12.68 20.49 -12.70
C PRO A 19 11.21 20.01 -12.84
N PRO A 20 10.89 19.18 -13.83
CA PRO A 20 9.56 18.60 -13.93
C PRO A 20 9.30 17.79 -12.67
N LEU A 21 8.23 18.15 -11.96
CA LEU A 21 7.65 17.32 -10.91
C LEU A 21 7.21 16.02 -11.59
N VAL A 22 8.00 14.95 -11.42
CA VAL A 22 7.59 13.62 -11.84
C VAL A 22 6.38 13.27 -10.98
N ALA A 23 5.19 13.32 -11.57
CA ALA A 23 4.02 12.70 -10.97
C ALA A 23 4.34 11.20 -10.91
N ALA A 24 4.55 10.68 -9.70
CA ALA A 24 4.55 9.24 -9.49
C ALA A 24 3.18 8.75 -9.95
N GLU A 25 3.12 8.03 -11.06
CA GLU A 25 1.96 7.22 -11.36
C GLU A 25 1.80 6.25 -10.17
N HIS A 26 0.64 6.26 -9.53
CA HIS A 26 0.26 5.32 -8.48
C HIS A 26 0.23 3.91 -9.07
N GLN A 27 1.38 3.30 -9.25
CA GLN A 27 1.46 1.85 -9.43
C GLN A 27 1.44 1.28 -8.02
N HIS A 28 0.27 0.80 -7.59
CA HIS A 28 0.02 0.07 -6.33
C HIS A 28 0.72 -1.29 -6.33
N VAL A 29 2.03 -1.26 -6.56
CA VAL A 29 2.91 -2.39 -6.80
C VAL A 29 4.18 -2.16 -6.00
N ALA A 30 4.44 -3.01 -5.02
CA ALA A 30 5.71 -3.07 -4.33
C ALA A 30 6.55 -4.23 -4.87
N THR A 31 7.86 -4.08 -4.96
CA THR A 31 8.76 -5.16 -5.40
C THR A 31 10.09 -5.09 -4.66
N THR A 32 10.45 -6.19 -4.01
CA THR A 32 11.75 -6.39 -3.36
C THR A 32 12.26 -7.78 -3.71
N GLY A 33 13.41 -7.86 -4.39
CA GLY A 33 13.92 -9.14 -4.90
C GLY A 33 12.91 -9.82 -5.83
N ASP A 34 12.57 -11.07 -5.53
CA ASP A 34 11.60 -11.86 -6.29
C ASP A 34 10.15 -11.73 -5.78
N ILE A 35 9.92 -10.98 -4.70
CA ILE A 35 8.59 -10.72 -4.15
C ILE A 35 8.02 -9.47 -4.80
N ARG A 36 6.83 -9.60 -5.38
CA ARG A 36 6.02 -8.50 -5.88
C ARG A 36 4.65 -8.55 -5.22
N ILE A 37 4.21 -7.44 -4.66
CA ILE A 37 2.89 -7.31 -4.05
C ILE A 37 2.07 -6.35 -4.89
N VAL A 38 0.85 -6.74 -5.23
CA VAL A 38 -0.07 -5.93 -6.04
C VAL A 38 -1.44 -5.86 -5.38
N HIS A 39 -2.20 -4.81 -5.74
CA HIS A 39 -3.58 -4.61 -5.32
C HIS A 39 -3.77 -4.71 -3.81
N ALA A 40 -2.93 -4.04 -3.03
CA ALA A 40 -3.11 -4.01 -1.60
C ALA A 40 -4.24 -3.03 -1.23
N TRP A 41 -5.24 -3.51 -0.49
CA TRP A 41 -6.40 -2.71 -0.11
C TRP A 41 -6.97 -3.09 1.26
N ALA A 42 -7.65 -2.15 1.90
CA ALA A 42 -8.36 -2.34 3.15
C ALA A 42 -9.73 -1.65 3.10
N ARG A 43 -10.64 -2.05 3.99
CA ARG A 43 -11.92 -1.34 4.15
C ARG A 43 -11.74 -0.08 4.99
N ALA A 44 -12.44 0.98 4.61
CA ALA A 44 -12.63 2.15 5.45
C ALA A 44 -13.16 1.76 6.83
N ALA A 45 -12.58 2.34 7.87
CA ALA A 45 -12.80 1.97 9.26
C ALA A 45 -12.48 3.16 10.18
N ALA A 46 -13.17 3.25 11.30
CA ALA A 46 -13.00 4.35 12.26
C ALA A 46 -11.82 4.10 13.21
N ALA A 47 -11.24 5.17 13.76
CA ALA A 47 -10.25 5.08 14.83
C ALA A 47 -10.75 4.21 16.00
N GLY A 48 -9.85 3.39 16.55
CA GLY A 48 -10.13 2.45 17.63
C GLY A 48 -10.77 1.13 17.18
N SER A 49 -11.19 1.01 15.92
CA SER A 49 -11.71 -0.25 15.36
C SER A 49 -10.60 -1.12 14.76
N ASP A 50 -10.98 -2.31 14.30
CA ASP A 50 -10.10 -3.24 13.59
C ASP A 50 -10.50 -3.29 12.11
N THR A 51 -9.53 -3.55 11.23
CA THR A 51 -9.79 -3.80 9.80
C THR A 51 -8.89 -4.92 9.26
N LEU A 52 -9.16 -5.37 8.04
CA LEU A 52 -8.37 -6.36 7.32
C LEU A 52 -7.77 -5.72 6.07
N VAL A 53 -6.53 -6.09 5.77
CA VAL A 53 -5.82 -5.76 4.54
C VAL A 53 -5.68 -7.02 3.70
N PHE A 54 -5.99 -6.87 2.41
CA PHE A 54 -6.00 -7.89 1.38
C PHE A 54 -5.01 -7.47 0.29
N MET A 55 -4.42 -8.43 -0.42
CA MET A 55 -3.42 -8.19 -1.46
C MET A 55 -3.09 -9.48 -2.22
N ASP A 56 -2.44 -9.35 -3.38
CA ASP A 56 -1.90 -10.48 -4.11
C ASP A 56 -0.37 -10.46 -4.02
N ILE A 57 0.22 -11.56 -3.54
CA ILE A 57 1.68 -11.72 -3.43
C ILE A 57 2.15 -12.65 -4.54
N GLU A 58 2.93 -12.11 -5.49
CA GLU A 58 3.65 -12.87 -6.50
C GLU A 58 5.09 -13.15 -6.03
N ASN A 59 5.43 -14.43 -5.84
CA ASN A 59 6.80 -14.87 -5.60
C ASN A 59 7.40 -15.52 -6.86
N LYS A 60 8.35 -14.84 -7.49
CA LYS A 60 9.02 -15.30 -8.73
C LYS A 60 10.28 -16.12 -8.48
N GLY A 61 10.64 -16.31 -7.21
CA GLY A 61 11.87 -16.95 -6.77
C GLY A 61 11.62 -18.30 -6.11
N ALA A 62 12.51 -18.65 -5.17
CA ALA A 62 12.31 -19.79 -4.30
C ALA A 62 11.26 -19.48 -3.21
N ALA A 63 10.69 -20.52 -2.60
CA ALA A 63 9.77 -20.34 -1.47
C ALA A 63 10.38 -19.45 -0.38
N ASP A 64 9.59 -18.51 0.12
CA ASP A 64 9.91 -17.58 1.21
C ASP A 64 8.89 -17.74 2.33
N ARG A 65 9.00 -16.94 3.40
CA ARG A 65 8.09 -16.94 4.53
C ARG A 65 7.76 -15.53 4.94
N LEU A 66 6.48 -15.19 4.97
CA LEU A 66 5.98 -13.94 5.53
C LEU A 66 5.98 -14.08 7.06
N LEU A 67 6.85 -13.32 7.72
CA LEU A 67 7.09 -13.41 9.16
C LEU A 67 6.17 -12.49 9.96
N ALA A 68 5.97 -11.27 9.47
CA ALA A 68 5.24 -10.23 10.19
C ALA A 68 4.73 -9.13 9.24
N ALA A 69 3.86 -8.28 9.77
CA ALA A 69 3.42 -7.04 9.14
C ALA A 69 3.47 -5.90 10.17
N GLU A 70 3.66 -4.67 9.71
CA GLU A 70 3.73 -3.46 10.54
C GLU A 70 3.05 -2.28 9.83
N SER A 71 2.35 -1.42 10.58
CA SER A 71 1.80 -0.16 10.08
C SER A 71 1.64 0.84 11.23
N GLU A 72 1.92 2.12 10.97
CA GLU A 72 1.70 3.21 11.93
C GLU A 72 0.21 3.54 12.14
N LYS A 73 -0.67 3.03 11.25
CA LYS A 73 -2.13 3.25 11.33
C LYS A 73 -2.81 2.39 12.39
N ALA A 74 -2.11 1.46 13.03
CA ALA A 74 -2.69 0.53 13.99
C ALA A 74 -1.75 0.23 15.15
N SER A 75 -2.32 -0.24 16.26
CA SER A 75 -1.52 -0.67 17.43
C SER A 75 -0.75 -1.97 17.16
N ARG A 76 -1.26 -2.80 16.25
CA ARG A 76 -0.63 -4.06 15.83
C ARG A 76 -1.14 -4.49 14.45
N ALA A 77 -0.29 -5.16 13.69
CA ALA A 77 -0.69 -5.93 12.52
C ALA A 77 -0.39 -7.42 12.72
N GLU A 78 -1.32 -8.29 12.31
CA GLU A 78 -1.23 -9.75 12.50
C GLU A 78 -1.61 -10.50 11.22
N ILE A 79 -0.89 -11.56 10.90
CA ILE A 79 -1.28 -12.47 9.81
C ILE A 79 -2.39 -13.38 10.36
N VAL A 80 -3.58 -13.32 9.76
CA VAL A 80 -4.78 -14.03 10.24
C VAL A 80 -5.42 -14.87 9.14
N GLY A 81 -5.87 -16.07 9.50
CA GLY A 81 -6.76 -16.88 8.67
C GLY A 81 -8.21 -16.50 8.93
N ILE A 82 -8.98 -16.34 7.87
CA ILE A 82 -10.42 -16.12 7.94
C ILE A 82 -11.09 -17.48 8.00
N THR A 83 -11.83 -17.72 9.08
CA THR A 83 -12.50 -18.99 9.34
C THR A 83 -14.01 -18.76 9.36
N MET A 84 -14.73 -19.72 8.81
CA MET A 84 -16.18 -19.81 8.93
C MET A 84 -16.47 -20.96 9.89
N GLN A 85 -16.84 -20.65 11.12
CA GLN A 85 -17.23 -21.65 12.09
C GLN A 85 -18.67 -21.40 12.53
N ASP A 86 -19.53 -22.40 12.32
CA ASP A 86 -20.94 -22.39 12.75
C ASP A 86 -21.75 -21.16 12.29
N GLY A 87 -21.47 -20.68 11.07
CA GLY A 87 -22.15 -19.51 10.48
C GLY A 87 -21.61 -18.15 10.98
N ASN A 88 -20.55 -18.14 11.78
CA ASN A 88 -19.87 -16.93 12.22
C ASN A 88 -18.46 -16.83 11.61
N SER A 89 -18.17 -15.68 10.99
CA SER A 89 -16.83 -15.38 10.46
C SER A 89 -15.90 -14.95 11.61
N GLY A 90 -14.72 -15.54 11.68
CA GLY A 90 -13.67 -15.17 12.64
C GLY A 90 -12.31 -15.02 11.99
N ALA A 91 -11.43 -14.23 12.60
CA ALA A 91 -10.04 -14.07 12.18
C ALA A 91 -9.11 -14.64 13.25
N MET A 92 -8.38 -15.71 12.92
CA MET A 92 -7.48 -16.41 13.85
C MET A 92 -6.01 -16.16 13.46
N PRO A 93 -5.12 -15.76 14.40
CA PRO A 93 -3.71 -15.59 14.10
C PRO A 93 -3.05 -16.87 13.57
N LEU A 94 -2.26 -16.73 12.51
CA LEU A 94 -1.50 -17.83 11.90
C LEU A 94 -0.02 -17.83 12.31
N GLY A 95 0.51 -16.68 12.73
CA GLY A 95 1.95 -16.49 12.85
C GLY A 95 2.61 -16.45 11.47
N PRO A 96 3.90 -16.84 11.36
CA PRO A 96 4.61 -16.80 10.09
C PRO A 96 4.09 -17.83 9.07
N VAL A 97 3.82 -17.38 7.84
CA VAL A 97 3.19 -18.17 6.76
C VAL A 97 4.14 -18.37 5.59
N ASP A 98 4.20 -19.61 5.09
CA ASP A 98 5.02 -19.94 3.92
C ASP A 98 4.41 -19.36 2.64
N ILE A 99 5.25 -18.73 1.82
CA ILE A 99 4.90 -18.14 0.52
C ILE A 99 5.64 -18.92 -0.55
N ALA A 100 4.96 -19.90 -1.12
CA ALA A 100 5.48 -20.71 -2.22
C ALA A 100 5.74 -19.86 -3.47
N ALA A 101 6.54 -20.39 -4.40
CA ALA A 101 6.67 -19.77 -5.72
C ALA A 101 5.31 -19.74 -6.44
N GLY A 102 5.03 -18.66 -7.15
CA GLY A 102 3.74 -18.38 -7.76
C GLY A 102 2.95 -17.32 -7.00
N GLU A 103 1.63 -17.43 -7.05
CA GLU A 103 0.70 -16.43 -6.50
C GLU A 103 0.13 -16.91 -5.16
N THR A 104 0.08 -16.00 -4.19
CA THR A 104 -0.60 -16.19 -2.91
C THR A 104 -1.58 -15.04 -2.70
N LEU A 105 -2.87 -15.37 -2.64
CA LEU A 105 -3.94 -14.40 -2.45
C LEU A 105 -4.24 -14.22 -0.95
N LEU A 106 -4.27 -12.97 -0.50
CA LEU A 106 -4.84 -12.59 0.78
C LEU A 106 -6.19 -11.95 0.50
N ASP A 107 -7.27 -12.70 0.72
CA ASP A 107 -8.65 -12.31 0.37
C ASP A 107 -9.64 -12.58 1.54
N PRO A 108 -10.87 -12.05 1.46
CA PRO A 108 -11.88 -12.23 2.52
C PRO A 108 -12.29 -13.68 2.83
N GLY A 109 -11.96 -14.65 1.97
CA GLY A 109 -12.25 -16.08 2.17
C GLY A 109 -11.07 -16.92 2.64
N GLY A 110 -9.85 -16.39 2.58
CA GLY A 110 -8.62 -17.08 2.90
C GLY A 110 -7.88 -16.47 4.10
N MET A 111 -6.92 -15.61 3.81
CA MET A 111 -6.01 -15.00 4.79
C MET A 111 -5.95 -13.49 4.59
N ALA A 112 -5.64 -12.74 5.64
CA ALA A 112 -5.47 -11.30 5.58
C ALA A 112 -4.40 -10.83 6.57
N ILE A 113 -4.02 -9.56 6.45
CA ILE A 113 -3.35 -8.84 7.54
C ILE A 113 -4.42 -8.11 8.36
N ALA A 114 -4.59 -8.48 9.63
CA ALA A 114 -5.47 -7.78 10.54
C ALA A 114 -4.75 -6.59 11.17
N LEU A 115 -5.29 -5.38 10.98
CA LEU A 115 -4.88 -4.19 11.71
C LEU A 115 -5.76 -4.05 12.95
N ARG A 116 -5.13 -4.11 14.13
CA ARG A 116 -5.80 -4.07 15.42
C ARG A 116 -5.66 -2.70 16.08
N GLY A 117 -6.78 -2.13 16.52
CA GLY A 117 -6.82 -0.86 17.23
C GLY A 117 -6.23 0.29 16.40
N LEU A 118 -6.97 0.69 15.37
CA LEU A 118 -6.60 1.78 14.46
C LEU A 118 -6.33 3.09 15.22
N THR A 119 -5.24 3.77 14.89
CA THR A 119 -4.79 5.01 15.55
C THR A 119 -5.45 6.26 14.98
N GLY A 120 -6.11 6.14 13.82
CA GLY A 120 -6.89 7.18 13.16
C GLY A 120 -7.90 6.56 12.19
N ASP A 121 -8.76 7.40 11.61
CA ASP A 121 -9.72 6.95 10.60
C ASP A 121 -8.99 6.52 9.32
N LEU A 122 -9.49 5.45 8.69
CA LEU A 122 -9.16 5.08 7.32
C LEU A 122 -10.32 5.52 6.44
N MET A 123 -10.08 6.54 5.61
CA MET A 123 -11.11 7.13 4.75
C MET A 123 -10.99 6.62 3.32
N LYS A 124 -12.12 6.30 2.70
CA LYS A 124 -12.16 5.82 1.32
C LYS A 124 -11.46 6.78 0.35
N GLY A 125 -10.65 6.24 -0.55
CA GLY A 125 -9.91 6.97 -1.58
C GLY A 125 -8.61 7.60 -1.09
N GLU A 126 -8.23 7.32 0.16
CA GLU A 126 -6.89 7.57 0.67
C GLU A 126 -6.07 6.27 0.68
N ASP A 127 -4.77 6.41 0.94
CA ASP A 127 -3.83 5.30 1.07
C ASP A 127 -3.09 5.36 2.41
N PHE A 128 -2.54 4.24 2.84
CA PHE A 128 -1.62 4.20 3.98
C PHE A 128 -0.49 3.17 3.80
N GLY A 129 0.64 3.43 4.45
CA GLY A 129 1.78 2.53 4.41
C GLY A 129 1.62 1.27 5.27
N LEU A 130 2.05 0.15 4.71
CA LEU A 130 2.21 -1.14 5.37
C LEU A 130 3.61 -1.69 5.03
N THR A 131 4.23 -2.37 5.98
CA THR A 131 5.49 -3.09 5.75
C THR A 131 5.28 -4.57 6.02
N LEU A 132 5.62 -5.41 5.06
CA LEU A 132 5.68 -6.86 5.23
C LEU A 132 7.12 -7.31 5.43
N GLN A 133 7.35 -8.18 6.40
CA GLN A 133 8.67 -8.74 6.69
C GLN A 133 8.76 -10.17 6.21
N PHE A 134 9.60 -10.42 5.20
CA PHE A 134 9.89 -11.75 4.68
C PHE A 134 11.22 -12.27 5.22
N GLU A 135 11.34 -13.59 5.36
CA GLU A 135 12.55 -14.23 5.87
C GLU A 135 13.75 -14.05 4.94
N LYS A 136 13.55 -14.14 3.62
CA LYS A 136 14.64 -14.05 2.62
C LYS A 136 14.63 -12.74 1.86
N ALA A 137 13.46 -12.28 1.39
CA ALA A 137 13.35 -11.02 0.67
C ALA A 137 13.55 -9.79 1.57
N GLY A 138 13.37 -9.95 2.90
CA GLY A 138 13.46 -8.85 3.87
C GLY A 138 12.20 -7.99 3.87
N ALA A 139 12.38 -6.70 4.14
CA ALA A 139 11.28 -5.75 4.24
C ALA A 139 10.72 -5.37 2.86
N VAL A 140 9.40 -5.40 2.73
CA VAL A 140 8.66 -4.91 1.57
C VAL A 140 7.69 -3.85 2.05
N GLU A 141 7.98 -2.60 1.70
CA GLU A 141 7.11 -1.45 1.98
C GLU A 141 6.11 -1.30 0.82
N LEU A 142 4.84 -1.07 1.15
CA LEU A 142 3.75 -0.95 0.19
C LEU A 142 2.72 0.07 0.67
N ASP A 143 2.03 0.68 -0.29
CA ASP A 143 0.85 1.50 -0.04
C ASP A 143 -0.42 0.65 -0.17
N VAL A 144 -1.36 0.86 0.75
CA VAL A 144 -2.64 0.15 0.83
C VAL A 144 -3.77 1.12 0.56
N GLU A 145 -4.54 0.86 -0.50
CA GLU A 145 -5.70 1.66 -0.87
C GLU A 145 -6.87 1.41 0.11
N ILE A 146 -7.56 2.49 0.48
CA ILE A 146 -8.72 2.40 1.35
C ILE A 146 -10.00 2.42 0.51
N GLU A 147 -10.72 1.30 0.56
CA GLU A 147 -11.96 1.07 -0.14
C GLU A 147 -13.19 1.36 0.72
N ALA A 148 -14.38 1.26 0.12
CA ALA A 148 -15.63 1.36 0.86
C ALA A 148 -15.70 0.34 2.02
N SER A 149 -16.38 0.69 3.11
CA SER A 149 -16.47 -0.14 4.32
C SER A 149 -17.17 -1.49 4.09
N ASP A 150 -17.97 -1.63 3.02
CA ASP A 150 -18.66 -2.84 2.61
C ASP A 150 -18.00 -3.57 1.42
N ALA A 151 -16.84 -3.09 0.95
CA ALA A 151 -16.17 -3.64 -0.23
C ALA A 151 -15.81 -5.11 -0.03
N MET A 152 -16.12 -5.97 -1.02
CA MET A 152 -15.73 -7.39 -1.04
C MET A 152 -14.60 -7.69 -2.01
N GLN A 153 -14.24 -6.73 -2.86
CA GLN A 153 -13.08 -6.71 -3.76
C GLN A 153 -12.57 -5.27 -3.80
N HIS A 154 -11.31 -5.07 -4.20
CA HIS A 154 -10.85 -3.75 -4.61
C HIS A 154 -11.48 -3.35 -5.95
N SER A 155 -11.71 -2.07 -6.14
CA SER A 155 -12.22 -1.48 -7.35
C SER A 155 -11.10 -1.50 -8.40
N HIS A 156 -11.31 -2.17 -9.54
CA HIS A 156 -10.45 -1.94 -10.72
C HIS A 156 -10.85 -0.60 -11.35
N ALA A 157 -10.46 0.51 -10.72
CA ALA A 157 -10.70 1.84 -11.27
C ALA A 157 -9.71 2.13 -12.42
N GLY A 158 -9.98 1.57 -13.62
CA GLY A 158 -9.44 2.12 -14.86
C GLY A 158 -8.86 1.17 -15.91
N HIS A 159 -9.70 0.38 -16.58
CA HIS A 159 -9.50 0.05 -18.00
C HIS A 159 -10.82 0.24 -18.75
N ALA A 160 -11.13 1.50 -19.09
CA ALA A 160 -12.02 1.78 -20.19
C ALA A 160 -11.23 1.61 -21.49
N HIS A 161 -11.60 0.62 -22.30
CA HIS A 161 -11.27 0.59 -23.74
C HIS A 161 -12.22 1.50 -24.51
#